data_AF-A0A1J3GCA2-F1
#
_entry.id   AF-A0A1J3GCA2-F1
#
_cell.length_a   1.000
_cell.length_b   1.000
_cell.length_c   1.000
_cell.angle_alpha   90.00
_cell.angle_beta   90.00
_cell.angle_gamma   90.00
#
_symmetry.space_group_name_H-M   'P 1'
#
loop_
_entity.id
_entity.type
_entity.pdbx_description
1 polymer ?
#
loop_
_entity_poly.entity_id
_entity_poly.type
_entity_poly.pdbx_seq_one_letter_code
_entity_poly.pdbx_strand_id
1 'polypeptide(L)'
;KQYSMFIERSASAINLWNMVQGEEESLRSFMERFKTTMSKAGTINDEIAVDSLKKGLWFQSDFRKELALNKPKSIADAIHRS
;
A
#
# COMPACT_ATOMS: atom_id res chain seq x y z
N LYS A 1 -5.94 20.72 -18.76
CA LYS A 1 -6.33 20.05 -17.49
C LYS A 1 -5.71 18.65 -17.29
N GLN A 2 -4.94 18.13 -18.25
CA GLN A 2 -4.34 16.78 -18.15
C GLN A 2 -3.02 16.75 -17.36
N TYR A 3 -2.29 17.87 -17.37
CA TYR A 3 -1.01 18.02 -16.65
C TYR A 3 -1.16 17.93 -15.13
N SER A 4 -2.17 18.58 -14.54
CA SER A 4 -2.44 18.52 -13.10
C SER A 4 -2.77 17.10 -12.63
N MET A 5 -3.56 16.34 -13.39
CA MET A 5 -3.87 14.94 -13.08
C MET A 5 -2.63 14.05 -13.06
N PHE A 6 -1.64 14.31 -13.92
CA PHE A 6 -0.40 13.54 -13.95
C PHE A 6 0.47 13.81 -12.72
N ILE A 7 0.57 15.07 -12.30
CA ILE A 7 1.28 15.48 -11.08
C ILE A 7 0.60 14.88 -9.84
N GLU A 8 -0.73 14.93 -9.75
CA GLU A 8 -1.50 14.36 -8.64
C GLU A 8 -1.31 12.85 -8.51
N ARG A 9 -1.34 12.11 -9.63
CA ARG A 9 -1.09 10.65 -9.64
C ARG A 9 0.34 10.32 -9.24
N SER A 10 1.32 11.06 -9.77
CA SER A 10 2.73 10.86 -9.45
C SER A 10 3.02 11.11 -7.97
N ALA A 11 2.49 12.21 -7.43
CA ALA A 11 2.58 12.53 -6.01
C ALA A 11 1.93 11.44 -5.14
N SER A 12 0.79 10.91 -5.56
CA SER A 12 0.07 9.88 -4.80
C SER A 12 0.77 8.51 -4.82
N ALA A 13 1.40 8.12 -5.93
CA ALA A 13 2.23 6.93 -5.99
C ALA A 13 3.47 7.05 -5.09
N ILE A 14 4.11 8.22 -5.06
CA ILE A 14 5.22 8.53 -4.14
C ILE A 14 4.75 8.46 -2.68
N ASN A 15 3.57 9.03 -2.38
CA ASN A 15 2.99 8.96 -1.05
C ASN A 15 2.74 7.52 -0.62
N LEU A 16 2.22 6.67 -1.51
CA LEU A 16 1.98 5.25 -1.22
C LEU A 16 3.29 4.51 -0.90
N TRP A 17 4.33 4.71 -1.70
CA TRP A 17 5.64 4.09 -1.49
C TRP A 17 6.28 4.49 -0.16
N ASN A 18 6.05 5.73 0.29
CA ASN A 18 6.59 6.27 1.53
C ASN A 18 5.74 5.96 2.77
N MET A 19 4.60 5.27 2.63
CA MET A 19 3.80 4.87 3.77
C MET A 19 4.55 3.84 4.61
N VAL A 20 4.57 4.05 5.93
CA VAL A 20 5.11 3.11 6.91
C VAL A 20 4.09 2.96 8.05
N GLN A 21 3.97 1.74 8.56
CA GLN A 21 3.22 1.39 9.75
C GLN A 21 4.03 1.84 10.97
N GLY A 22 3.42 2.66 11.82
CA GLY A 22 4.03 3.04 13.09
C GLY A 22 4.21 1.83 14.02
N GLU A 23 5.20 1.86 14.90
CA GLU A 23 5.45 0.76 15.86
C GLU A 23 4.24 0.47 16.75
N GLU A 24 3.53 1.52 17.19
CA GLU A 24 2.30 1.42 17.98
C GLU A 24 1.03 1.39 17.12
N GLU A 25 1.16 1.48 15.79
CA GLU A 25 0.02 1.51 14.89
C GLU A 25 -0.49 0.09 14.60
N SER A 26 -1.76 -0.14 14.90
CA SER A 26 -2.41 -1.39 14.52
C SER A 26 -2.41 -1.61 13.01
N LEU A 27 -2.35 -2.88 12.58
CA LEU A 27 -2.46 -3.25 11.18
C LEU A 27 -3.72 -2.67 10.52
N ARG A 28 -4.85 -2.68 11.24
CA ARG A 28 -6.12 -2.12 10.77
C ARG A 28 -6.00 -0.64 10.41
N SER A 29 -5.46 0.17 11.32
CA SER A 29 -5.24 1.61 11.09
C SER A 29 -4.35 1.85 9.88
N PHE A 30 -3.24 1.13 9.80
CA PHE A 30 -2.33 1.23 8.65
C PHE A 30 -3.03 0.88 7.33
N MET A 31 -3.80 -0.21 7.29
CA MET A 31 -4.53 -0.65 6.11
C MET A 31 -5.63 0.34 5.68
N GLU A 32 -6.31 0.99 6.63
CA GLU A 32 -7.28 2.05 6.32
C GLU A 32 -6.61 3.26 5.65
N ARG A 33 -5.46 3.70 6.17
CA ARG A 33 -4.67 4.77 5.53
C ARG A 33 -4.18 4.32 4.15
N PHE A 34 -3.69 3.09 4.03
CA PHE A 34 -3.16 2.55 2.78
C PHE A 34 -4.22 2.51 1.68
N LYS A 35 -5.41 1.99 1.98
CA LYS A 35 -6.57 1.98 1.06
C LYS A 35 -6.99 3.40 0.68
N THR A 36 -6.99 4.33 1.63
CA THR A 36 -7.33 5.74 1.38
C THR A 36 -6.35 6.41 0.42
N THR A 37 -5.04 6.20 0.60
CA THR A 37 -4.00 6.73 -0.30
C THR A 37 -4.10 6.12 -1.68
N MET A 38 -4.32 4.80 -1.77
CA MET A 38 -4.52 4.11 -3.05
C MET A 38 -5.72 4.67 -3.83
N SER A 39 -6.87 4.85 -3.17
CA SER A 39 -8.07 5.40 -3.82
C SER A 39 -7.84 6.79 -4.41
N LYS A 40 -6.94 7.58 -3.83
CA LYS A 40 -6.55 8.91 -4.34
C LYS A 40 -5.54 8.85 -5.49
N ALA A 41 -4.71 7.81 -5.52
CA ALA A 41 -3.66 7.67 -6.51
C ALA A 41 -4.16 7.22 -7.90
N GLY A 42 -5.38 6.70 -7.98
CA GLY A 42 -5.93 6.14 -9.21
C GLY A 42 -5.30 4.78 -9.54
N THR A 43 -5.23 4.44 -10.83
CA THR A 43 -4.69 3.14 -11.28
C THR A 43 -3.19 3.05 -11.01
N ILE A 44 -2.80 2.27 -10.00
CA ILE A 44 -1.43 1.85 -9.74
C ILE A 44 -1.27 0.40 -10.18
N ASN A 45 -0.09 0.03 -10.67
CA ASN A 45 0.26 -1.36 -10.95
C ASN A 45 0.23 -2.19 -9.66
N ASP A 46 -0.46 -3.33 -9.67
CA ASP A 46 -0.59 -4.23 -8.53
C ASP A 46 0.77 -4.63 -7.90
N GLU A 47 1.80 -4.84 -8.71
CA GLU A 47 3.16 -5.15 -8.24
C GLU A 47 3.73 -4.00 -7.40
N ILE A 48 3.64 -2.76 -7.91
CA ILE A 48 4.09 -1.56 -7.19
C ILE A 48 3.29 -1.37 -5.90
N ALA A 49 1.98 -1.61 -5.94
CA ALA A 49 1.12 -1.48 -4.78
C ALA A 49 1.43 -2.55 -3.71
N VAL A 50 1.63 -3.81 -4.10
CA VAL A 50 2.01 -4.90 -3.20
C VAL A 50 3.40 -4.66 -2.59
N ASP A 51 4.36 -4.19 -3.38
CA ASP A 51 5.69 -3.86 -2.88
C ASP A 51 5.66 -2.67 -1.91
N SER A 52 4.87 -1.64 -2.22
CA SER A 52 4.63 -0.51 -1.31
C SER A 52 4.01 -0.99 0.01
N LEU A 53 3.03 -1.90 -0.05
CA LEU A 53 2.40 -2.48 1.13
C LEU A 53 3.41 -3.25 1.98
N LYS A 54 4.18 -4.16 1.37
CA LYS A 54 5.19 -4.99 2.07
C LYS A 54 6.32 -4.15 2.67
N LYS A 55 6.71 -3.08 1.97
CA LYS A 55 7.69 -2.10 2.46
C LYS A 55 7.16 -1.32 3.66
N GLY A 56 5.89 -0.93 3.62
CA GLY A 56 5.29 -0.08 4.64
C GLY A 56 4.95 -0.83 5.93
N LEU A 57 4.64 -2.12 5.86
CA LEU A 57 4.30 -2.91 7.05
C LEU A 57 5.45 -2.99 8.05
N TRP A 58 5.10 -3.01 9.34
CA TRP A 58 6.05 -3.20 10.43
C TRP A 58 6.83 -4.50 10.24
N PHE A 59 8.13 -4.49 10.49
CA PHE A 59 9.00 -5.61 10.13
C PHE A 59 8.64 -6.92 10.87
N GLN A 60 8.09 -6.80 12.09
CA GLN A 60 7.63 -7.94 12.90
C GLN A 60 6.17 -8.33 12.65
N SER A 61 5.42 -7.55 11.85
CA SER A 61 4.03 -7.83 11.54
C SER A 61 3.87 -9.23 10.94
N ASP A 62 2.98 -10.04 11.52
CA ASP A 62 2.68 -11.38 11.00
C ASP A 62 2.09 -11.32 9.59
N PHE A 63 1.35 -10.25 9.29
CA PHE A 63 0.84 -10.01 7.94
C PHE A 63 1.98 -9.80 6.93
N ARG A 64 3.04 -9.07 7.30
CA ARG A 64 4.22 -8.91 6.42
C ARG A 64 4.89 -10.25 6.15
N LYS A 65 4.98 -11.13 7.15
CA LYS A 65 5.52 -12.49 7.00
C LYS A 65 4.62 -13.33 6.09
N GLU A 66 3.30 -13.26 6.25
CA GLU A 66 2.33 -13.93 5.38
C GLU A 66 2.51 -13.49 3.91
N LEU A 67 2.58 -12.19 3.64
CA LEU A 67 2.79 -11.67 2.28
C LEU A 67 4.16 -12.04 1.68
N ALA A 68 5.14 -12.38 2.51
CA ALA A 68 6.44 -12.87 2.08
C ALA A 68 6.39 -14.37 1.73
N LEU A 69 5.66 -15.16 2.50
CA LEU A 69 5.51 -16.61 2.30
C LEU A 69 4.50 -16.94 1.18
N ASN A 70 3.38 -16.23 1.14
CA ASN A 70 2.27 -16.46 0.23
C ASN A 70 2.10 -15.23 -0.68
N LYS A 71 2.95 -15.12 -1.71
CA LYS A 71 2.92 -13.97 -2.63
C LYS A 71 1.49 -13.70 -3.15
N PRO A 72 0.91 -12.51 -2.89
CA PRO A 72 -0.41 -12.16 -3.39
C PRO A 72 -0.44 -12.11 -4.91
N LYS A 73 -1.60 -12.44 -5.50
CA LYS A 73 -1.82 -12.37 -6.95
C LYS A 73 -2.14 -10.96 -7.43
N SER A 74 -2.68 -10.13 -6.55
CA SER A 74 -3.06 -8.74 -6.79
C SER A 74 -3.06 -7.96 -5.49
N ILE A 75 -3.17 -6.63 -5.57
CA ILE A 75 -3.34 -5.81 -4.36
C ILE A 75 -4.69 -6.07 -3.68
N ALA A 76 -5.74 -6.38 -4.45
CA ALA A 76 -7.05 -6.74 -3.90
C ALA A 76 -6.98 -8.04 -3.07
N ASP A 77 -6.23 -9.03 -3.55
CA ASP A 77 -5.96 -10.27 -2.82
C ASP A 77 -5.19 -9.99 -1.53
N ALA A 78 -4.14 -9.15 -1.58
CA ALA A 78 -3.43 -8.74 -0.36
C ALA A 78 -4.34 -8.02 0.63
N ILE A 79 -5.18 -7.09 0.19
CA ILE A 79 -6.14 -6.35 1.03
C ILE A 79 -7.18 -7.27 1.66
N HIS A 80 -7.57 -8.36 1.00
CA HIS A 80 -8.53 -9.32 1.56
C HIS A 80 -7.94 -10.15 2.70
N ARG A 81 -6.61 -10.32 2.73
CA ARG A 81 -5.88 -11.13 3.72
C ARG A 81 -5.45 -10.34 4.97
N SER A 82 -5.61 -9.01 4.95
CA SER A 82 -5.16 -8.09 6.01
C SER A 82 -6.11 -8.00 7.20
#